data_AF-A0A8C0HN07-F1
#
_entry.id   AF-A0A8C0HN07-F1
#
_cell.length_a   1.000
_cell.length_b   1.000
_cell.length_c   1.000
_cell.angle_alpha   90.00
_cell.angle_beta   90.00
_cell.angle_gamma   90.00
#
_symmetry.space_group_name_H-M   'P 1'
#
loop_
_entity.id
_entity.type
_entity.pdbx_description
1 polymer ?
#
loop_
_entity_poly.entity_id
_entity_poly.type
_entity_poly.pdbx_seq_one_letter_code
_entity_poly.pdbx_strand_id
1 'polypeptide(L)'
;RLLGDSSQPQPPPGPSVLGPQVTGGGTDGHPPGITSPRVGAQPSPPPPCRTLRLLRQNLDEEAKIMKDVPGWKVGESLFHTDRWVPPTVDELYYLRPTSEMDNEKFGLQYYV
;
A
#
# COMPACT_ATOMS: atom_id res chain seq x y z
N ARG A 1 23.32 24.87 41.47
CA ARG A 1 24.37 24.43 40.52
C ARG A 1 23.94 23.07 39.99
N LEU A 2 23.33 23.06 38.80
CA LEU A 2 22.78 21.87 38.17
C LEU A 2 23.85 21.20 37.29
N LEU A 3 23.89 19.88 37.38
CA LEU A 3 24.71 18.94 36.62
C LEU A 3 24.34 18.96 35.13
N GLY A 4 25.29 18.65 34.25
CA GLY A 4 24.98 18.37 32.85
C GLY A 4 26.20 18.36 31.93
N ASP A 5 27.07 17.36 32.11
CA ASP A 5 28.14 16.98 31.18
C ASP A 5 27.54 16.71 29.79
N SER A 6 27.85 17.54 28.80
CA SER A 6 27.38 17.40 27.41
C SER A 6 28.36 16.54 26.61
N SER A 7 28.35 15.24 26.89
CA SER A 7 29.01 14.24 26.06
C SER A 7 28.16 13.97 24.81
N GLN A 8 28.52 14.60 23.68
CA GLN A 8 27.90 14.38 22.38
C GLN A 8 28.33 13.00 21.81
N PRO A 9 27.40 12.08 21.50
CA PRO A 9 27.78 10.79 20.93
C PRO A 9 28.26 10.93 19.49
N GLN A 10 29.46 10.38 19.20
CA GLN A 10 30.01 10.27 17.85
C GLN A 10 29.14 9.33 17.00
N PRO A 11 28.85 9.66 15.74
CA PRO A 11 28.14 8.74 14.85
C PRO A 11 29.01 7.51 14.53
N PRO A 12 28.41 6.33 14.31
CA PRO A 12 29.15 5.11 14.00
C PRO A 12 29.91 5.25 12.67
N PRO A 13 31.08 4.59 12.52
CA PRO A 13 31.81 4.58 11.27
C PRO A 13 30.95 3.95 10.17
N GLY A 14 30.76 4.68 9.08
CA GLY A 14 30.02 4.19 7.91
C GLY A 14 30.62 2.91 7.32
N PRO A 15 29.83 2.13 6.57
CA PRO A 15 30.29 0.86 6.01
C PRO A 15 31.48 1.09 5.08
N SER A 16 32.55 0.33 5.33
CA SER A 16 33.76 0.30 4.50
C SER A 16 33.38 -0.09 3.06
N VAL A 17 33.67 0.80 2.12
CA VAL A 17 33.59 0.51 0.69
C VAL A 17 34.69 -0.50 0.36
N LEU A 18 34.34 -1.78 0.37
CA LEU A 18 35.13 -2.84 -0.24
C LEU A 18 35.03 -2.63 -1.76
N GLY A 19 36.11 -2.10 -2.34
CA GLY A 19 36.27 -2.05 -3.79
C GLY A 19 36.19 -3.46 -4.39
N PRO A 20 35.77 -3.60 -5.65
CA PRO A 20 35.64 -4.92 -6.28
C PRO A 20 37.03 -5.53 -6.48
N GLN A 21 37.28 -6.64 -5.77
CA GLN A 21 38.39 -7.55 -6.03
C GLN A 21 38.23 -8.14 -7.44
N VAL A 22 39.17 -7.82 -8.32
CA VAL A 22 39.30 -8.43 -9.64
C VAL A 22 39.97 -9.79 -9.50
N THR A 23 39.18 -10.87 -9.43
CA THR A 23 39.69 -12.23 -9.63
C THR A 23 39.52 -12.60 -11.09
N GLY A 24 40.63 -12.59 -11.82
CA GLY A 24 40.70 -13.15 -13.16
C GLY A 24 40.68 -14.68 -13.14
N GLY A 25 40.02 -15.28 -14.13
CA GLY A 25 40.14 -16.71 -14.41
C GLY A 25 39.00 -17.25 -15.27
N GLY A 26 39.35 -17.80 -16.43
CA GLY A 26 38.59 -18.88 -17.06
C GLY A 26 37.63 -18.48 -18.16
N THR A 27 38.08 -18.67 -19.39
CA THR A 27 37.28 -18.76 -20.62
C THR A 27 36.17 -19.81 -20.47
N ASP A 28 34.92 -19.44 -20.76
CA ASP A 28 34.01 -20.24 -21.57
C ASP A 28 32.82 -19.37 -22.00
N GLY A 29 32.55 -19.39 -23.30
CA GLY A 29 31.53 -18.56 -23.94
C GLY A 29 30.12 -18.94 -23.50
N HIS A 30 29.51 -18.08 -22.71
CA HIS A 30 28.06 -17.87 -22.64
C HIS A 30 27.84 -16.38 -22.37
N PRO A 31 27.01 -15.67 -23.14
CA PRO A 31 26.63 -14.31 -22.76
C PRO A 31 25.90 -14.42 -21.41
N PRO A 32 26.26 -13.63 -20.38
CA PRO A 32 25.44 -13.55 -19.19
C PRO A 32 24.11 -12.96 -19.65
N GLY A 33 23.10 -13.82 -19.77
CA GLY A 33 21.72 -13.38 -19.88
C GLY A 33 21.52 -12.39 -18.76
N ILE A 34 21.15 -11.16 -19.10
CA ILE A 34 20.76 -10.15 -18.13
C ILE A 34 19.66 -10.81 -17.33
N THR A 35 20.00 -11.31 -16.15
CA THR A 35 19.03 -11.79 -15.17
C THR A 35 18.33 -10.52 -14.74
N SER A 36 17.30 -10.13 -15.50
CA SER A 36 16.40 -9.05 -15.14
C SER A 36 16.06 -9.28 -13.67
N PRO A 37 16.33 -8.32 -12.78
CA PRO A 37 15.93 -8.48 -11.40
C PRO A 37 14.42 -8.75 -11.45
N ARG A 38 14.03 -9.95 -11.01
CA ARG A 38 12.63 -10.30 -10.78
C ARG A 38 12.09 -9.13 -9.99
N VAL A 39 11.25 -8.32 -10.63
CA VAL A 39 10.61 -7.16 -10.01
C VAL A 39 9.93 -7.71 -8.78
N GLY A 40 10.59 -7.58 -7.63
CA GLY A 40 9.99 -7.84 -6.34
C GLY A 40 8.76 -6.97 -6.34
N ALA A 41 7.59 -7.60 -6.19
CA ALA A 41 6.30 -6.95 -6.31
C ALA A 41 6.34 -5.63 -5.56
N GLN A 42 6.41 -4.52 -6.30
CA GLN A 42 6.45 -3.19 -5.73
C GLN A 42 5.20 -3.06 -4.83
N PRO A 43 5.34 -2.56 -3.59
CA PRO A 43 4.17 -2.32 -2.76
C PRO A 43 3.24 -1.36 -3.51
N SER A 44 1.96 -1.71 -3.59
CA SER A 44 0.94 -0.87 -4.19
C SER A 44 0.96 0.52 -3.54
N PRO A 45 0.84 1.62 -4.31
CA PRO A 45 0.83 2.95 -3.75
C PRO A 45 -0.30 3.09 -2.70
N PRO A 46 -0.10 3.90 -1.66
CA PRO A 46 -1.12 4.09 -0.64
C PRO A 46 -2.38 4.69 -1.29
N PRO A 47 -3.58 4.25 -0.88
CA PRO A 47 -4.82 4.75 -1.44
C PRO A 47 -5.04 6.24 -1.09
N PRO A 48 -5.81 6.97 -1.92
CA PRO A 48 -6.14 8.36 -1.63
C PRO A 48 -6.86 8.52 -0.28
N CYS A 49 -6.57 9.59 0.45
CA CYS A 49 -7.19 9.87 1.76
C CYS A 49 -8.73 9.90 1.69
N ARG A 50 -9.29 10.37 0.57
CA ARG A 50 -10.75 10.38 0.34
C ARG A 50 -11.33 8.97 0.36
N THR A 51 -10.73 8.05 -0.37
CA THR A 51 -11.14 6.65 -0.48
C THR A 51 -11.12 5.97 0.90
N LEU A 52 -10.05 6.18 1.67
CA LEU A 52 -9.93 5.62 3.03
C LEU A 52 -11.01 6.15 3.99
N ARG A 53 -11.35 7.44 3.91
CA ARG A 53 -12.42 8.02 4.73
C ARG A 53 -13.79 7.43 4.40
N LEU A 54 -14.08 7.25 3.11
CA LEU A 54 -15.35 6.65 2.68
C LEU A 54 -15.46 5.20 3.15
N LEU A 55 -14.42 4.39 2.93
CA LEU A 55 -14.40 3.01 3.43
C LEU A 55 -14.54 2.95 4.95
N ARG A 56 -13.89 3.85 5.68
CA ARG A 56 -14.03 3.89 7.14
C ARG A 56 -15.46 4.15 7.58
N GLN A 57 -16.12 5.12 6.96
CA GLN A 57 -17.52 5.42 7.25
C GLN A 57 -18.44 4.24 6.88
N ASN A 58 -18.17 3.57 5.75
CA ASN A 58 -18.94 2.42 5.33
C ASN A 58 -18.78 1.25 6.31
N LEU A 59 -17.57 1.00 6.83
CA LEU A 59 -17.33 -0.03 7.86
C LEU A 59 -18.04 0.29 9.18
N ASP A 60 -18.03 1.55 9.60
CA ASP A 60 -18.71 1.97 10.84
C ASP A 60 -20.25 1.82 10.71
N GLU A 61 -20.82 2.04 9.52
CA GLU A 61 -22.24 1.78 9.24
C GLU A 61 -22.56 0.30 9.07
N GLU A 62 -21.71 -0.46 8.38
CA GLU A 62 -21.84 -1.92 8.25
C GLU A 62 -21.91 -2.59 9.63
N ALA A 63 -21.05 -2.16 10.56
CA ALA A 63 -21.07 -2.64 11.94
C ALA A 63 -22.41 -2.41 12.65
N LYS A 64 -23.09 -1.29 12.36
CA LYS A 64 -24.39 -0.98 12.96
C LYS A 64 -25.51 -1.80 12.32
N ILE A 65 -25.48 -1.95 11.00
CA ILE A 65 -26.51 -2.64 10.23
C ILE A 65 -26.43 -4.16 10.45
N MET A 66 -25.22 -4.71 10.52
CA MET A 66 -24.99 -6.16 10.54
C MET A 66 -24.80 -6.76 11.93
N LYS A 67 -24.93 -5.97 13.00
CA LYS A 67 -24.72 -6.41 14.39
C LYS A 67 -25.57 -7.63 14.80
N ASP A 68 -26.76 -7.78 14.21
CA ASP A 68 -27.74 -8.82 14.58
C ASP A 68 -27.68 -10.05 13.66
N VAL A 69 -26.78 -10.08 12.67
CA VAL A 69 -26.67 -11.18 11.69
C VAL A 69 -25.64 -12.20 12.18
N PRO A 70 -26.02 -13.47 12.45
CA PRO A 70 -25.10 -14.47 12.97
C PRO A 70 -24.05 -14.85 11.92
N GLY A 71 -22.78 -14.88 12.33
CA GLY A 71 -21.66 -15.23 11.46
C GLY A 71 -21.18 -14.09 10.56
N TRP A 72 -21.76 -12.90 10.64
CA TRP A 72 -21.27 -11.74 9.90
C TRP A 72 -19.99 -11.18 10.52
N LYS A 73 -18.98 -10.90 9.69
CA LYS A 73 -17.74 -10.25 10.09
C LYS A 73 -17.58 -8.94 9.33
N VAL A 74 -17.63 -7.84 10.05
CA VAL A 74 -17.50 -6.50 9.48
C VAL A 74 -16.13 -6.33 8.81
N GLY A 75 -16.11 -5.91 7.56
CA GLY A 75 -14.87 -5.64 6.82
C GLY A 75 -14.02 -6.86 6.53
N GLU A 76 -14.59 -8.07 6.52
CA GLU A 76 -13.88 -9.27 6.07
C GLU A 76 -13.54 -9.15 4.58
N SER A 77 -12.24 -9.26 4.26
CA SER A 77 -11.78 -9.27 2.86
C SER A 77 -12.20 -10.58 2.18
N LEU A 78 -12.83 -10.47 1.01
CA LEU A 78 -13.14 -11.62 0.15
C LEU A 78 -11.93 -12.13 -0.64
N PHE A 79 -10.81 -11.41 -0.61
CA PHE A 79 -9.60 -11.79 -1.31
C PHE A 79 -8.68 -12.64 -0.44
N HIS A 80 -8.09 -13.68 -1.02
CA HIS A 80 -7.10 -14.54 -0.38
C HIS A 80 -5.70 -13.90 -0.27
N THR A 81 -5.62 -12.57 -0.26
CA THR A 81 -4.34 -11.83 -0.23
C THR A 81 -4.42 -10.64 0.71
N ASP A 82 -3.31 -10.36 1.39
CA ASP A 82 -3.17 -9.18 2.25
C ASP A 82 -2.79 -7.90 1.47
N ARG A 83 -2.76 -7.96 0.14
CA ARG A 83 -2.46 -6.79 -0.69
C ARG A 83 -3.66 -5.85 -0.72
N TRP A 84 -3.38 -4.56 -0.81
CA TRP A 84 -4.42 -3.56 -1.04
C TRP A 84 -5.10 -3.80 -2.39
N VAL A 85 -6.43 -3.89 -2.38
CA VAL A 85 -7.26 -3.95 -3.58
C VAL A 85 -8.03 -2.64 -3.68
N PRO A 86 -7.93 -1.90 -4.80
CA PRO A 86 -8.73 -0.70 -4.99
C PRO A 86 -10.23 -1.04 -4.90
N PRO A 87 -11.00 -0.31 -4.07
CA PRO A 87 -12.43 -0.56 -3.95
C PRO A 87 -13.15 -0.13 -5.23
N THR A 88 -14.23 -0.83 -5.54
CA THR A 88 -15.17 -0.49 -6.58
C THR A 88 -15.98 0.76 -6.22
N VAL A 89 -16.57 1.41 -7.22
CA VAL A 89 -17.46 2.57 -7.00
C VAL A 89 -18.65 2.16 -6.13
N ASP A 90 -19.20 0.98 -6.41
CA ASP A 90 -20.29 0.38 -5.66
C ASP A 90 -19.94 0.20 -4.17
N GLU A 91 -18.79 -0.40 -3.84
CA GLU A 91 -18.31 -0.54 -2.45
C GLU A 91 -18.14 0.81 -1.73
N LEU A 92 -17.81 1.89 -2.45
CA LEU A 92 -17.67 3.22 -1.87
C LEU A 92 -19.01 3.93 -1.68
N TYR A 93 -19.98 3.72 -2.57
CA TYR A 93 -21.19 4.55 -2.68
C TYR A 93 -22.52 3.84 -2.38
N TYR A 94 -22.56 2.54 -2.07
CA TYR A 94 -23.84 1.85 -1.79
C TYR A 94 -24.66 2.42 -0.63
N LEU A 95 -24.01 3.05 0.35
CA LEU A 95 -24.69 3.67 1.49
C LEU A 95 -24.97 5.17 1.28
N ARG A 96 -24.74 5.68 0.07
CA ARG A 96 -24.90 7.10 -0.29
C ARG A 96 -26.13 7.28 -1.18
N PRO A 97 -26.62 8.53 -1.34
CA PRO A 97 -27.66 8.83 -2.31
C PRO A 97 -27.27 8.38 -3.72
N THR A 98 -28.22 7.83 -4.47
CA THR A 98 -27.99 7.36 -5.84
C THR A 98 -27.40 8.43 -6.74
N SER A 99 -27.78 9.70 -6.55
CA SER A 99 -27.23 10.83 -7.31
C SER A 99 -25.72 11.01 -7.17
N GLU A 100 -25.14 10.67 -6.01
CA GLU A 100 -23.68 10.72 -5.81
C GLU A 100 -22.98 9.59 -6.56
N MET A 101 -23.56 8.38 -6.51
CA MET A 101 -23.06 7.24 -7.27
C MET A 101 -23.11 7.52 -8.78
N ASP A 102 -24.23 8.06 -9.26
CA ASP A 102 -24.42 8.41 -10.66
C ASP A 102 -23.43 9.49 -11.11
N ASN A 103 -23.16 10.48 -10.26
CA ASN A 103 -22.16 11.50 -10.53
C ASN A 103 -20.74 10.93 -10.58
N GLU A 104 -20.36 10.00 -9.69
CA GLU A 104 -19.05 9.36 -9.77
C GLU A 104 -18.93 8.46 -11.01
N LYS A 105 -19.98 7.72 -11.37
CA LYS A 105 -19.98 6.80 -12.52
C LYS A 105 -19.98 7.55 -13.86
N PHE A 106 -20.78 8.60 -13.98
CA PHE A 106 -21.09 9.22 -15.27
C PHE A 106 -20.89 10.74 -15.30
N GLY A 107 -20.55 11.39 -14.18
CA GLY A 107 -20.47 12.84 -14.09
C GLY A 107 -19.49 13.46 -15.08
N LEU A 108 -18.35 12.82 -15.32
CA LEU A 108 -17.39 13.27 -16.34
C LEU A 108 -17.93 13.14 -17.77
N GLN A 109 -18.76 12.12 -18.04
CA GLN A 109 -19.35 11.88 -19.35
C GLN A 109 -20.45 12.90 -19.68
N TYR A 110 -21.19 13.31 -18.64
CA TYR A 110 -22.28 14.29 -18.76
C TYR A 110 -21.83 15.74 -18.59
N TYR A 111 -20.55 15.98 -18.31
CA TYR A 111 -20.00 17.33 -18.25
C TYR A 111 -19.71 17.83 -19.67
N VAL A 112 -20.68 18.53 -20.25
CA VAL A 112 -20.61 19.20 -21.58
C VAL A 112 -20.43 20.70 -21.40
#